data_AF-A0A0K2V0F2-F1
#
_entry.id   AF-A0A0K2V0F2-F1
#
_cell.length_a   1.000
_cell.length_b   1.000
_cell.length_c   1.000
_cell.angle_alpha   90.00
_cell.angle_beta   90.00
_cell.angle_gamma   90.00
#
_symmetry.space_group_name_H-M   'P 1'
#
loop_
_entity.id
_entity.type
_entity.pdbx_description
1 polymer ?
#
loop_
_entity_poly.entity_id
_entity_poly.type
_entity_poly.pdbx_seq_one_letter_code
_entity_poly.pdbx_strand_id
1 'polypeptide(L)'
;MELQRLLISEENEVLPFSIHKYSSSSSTYTPENILDDKPKDQSSRWSSNTISPPQFLILKLERPAIVKFILFGKYEKTHVCNLKRFKVFGGIREDDNFIELLDSGLKNDSIPESFPLRYTVNQHSYPCLFIKIVPIQSWGPIFNFSIWHISLMGITKPEIIQPSILWQEQFREKEAIRLCLKHFRQHNYIEIYELLQKKTLIKLENEILTNLHDILVSSGNFVMAESIIDKAIHDDLFNLWIDTQLPHPQWTHLAVSDNIASSQSYGQCQIDEFNQLSSKSSSCTLGSPTSLSLMESNELEGKHENRDNNEGESLDQNKSSSSLASLHQSLKQPQPRGGHQMVMDTTHQCIYLFGGWNGQQNLSDFWHIDVSSPNERWTLLSKNTELDGGPSPRSCHKMVLDQSSRHIFVLGRYLERELRDDVEKIKGDFYMYNLDTKRWILITDDTAAMGGPGLCFDHQMVIDQENNTIYVFGGHSIYSSSYSQGYSTTILYINSV
;
A
#
# COMPACT_ATOMS: atom_id res chain seq x y z
N MET A 1 -19.33 -6.79 5.52
CA MET A 1 -20.75 -6.53 5.18
C MET A 1 -20.93 -6.01 3.76
N GLU A 2 -20.02 -5.19 3.22
CA GLU A 2 -20.10 -4.70 1.83
C GLU A 2 -19.72 -5.75 0.78
N LEU A 3 -18.76 -6.62 1.08
CA LEU A 3 -18.42 -7.82 0.29
C LEU A 3 -19.59 -8.82 0.18
N GLN A 4 -20.43 -8.96 1.22
CA GLN A 4 -21.64 -9.78 1.16
C GLN A 4 -22.75 -9.16 0.31
N ARG A 5 -22.74 -7.84 0.08
CA ARG A 5 -23.68 -7.17 -0.84
C ARG A 5 -23.24 -7.27 -2.31
N LEU A 6 -21.94 -7.24 -2.59
CA LEU A 6 -21.39 -7.46 -3.93
C LEU A 6 -21.47 -8.93 -4.41
N LEU A 7 -21.54 -9.87 -3.47
CA LEU A 7 -21.76 -11.29 -3.76
C LEU A 7 -23.19 -11.61 -4.25
N ILE A 8 -24.13 -10.66 -4.13
CA ILE A 8 -25.53 -10.80 -4.56
C ILE A 8 -25.83 -9.74 -5.63
N SER A 9 -25.12 -9.79 -6.76
CA SER A 9 -25.77 -9.44 -8.03
C SER A 9 -26.49 -10.71 -8.50
N GLU A 10 -27.74 -10.63 -8.95
CA GLU A 10 -28.57 -11.77 -9.42
C GLU A 10 -27.96 -12.62 -10.57
N GLU A 11 -26.71 -12.36 -10.96
CA GLU A 11 -26.04 -12.96 -12.12
C GLU A 11 -24.82 -13.84 -11.82
N ASN A 12 -24.31 -13.86 -10.58
CA ASN A 12 -23.14 -14.67 -10.24
C ASN A 12 -23.57 -16.05 -9.72
N GLU A 13 -23.01 -17.11 -10.29
CA GLU A 13 -23.17 -18.48 -9.84
C GLU A 13 -21.82 -19.10 -9.44
N VAL A 14 -21.87 -20.16 -8.62
CA VAL A 14 -20.70 -21.00 -8.34
C VAL A 14 -20.37 -21.77 -9.62
N LEU A 15 -19.09 -21.76 -10.00
CA LEU A 15 -18.60 -22.38 -11.23
C LEU A 15 -18.00 -23.75 -10.91
N PRO A 16 -18.63 -24.86 -11.30
CA PRO A 16 -18.06 -26.19 -11.11
C PRO A 16 -16.80 -26.36 -11.93
N PHE A 17 -15.81 -27.06 -11.36
CA PHE A 17 -14.54 -27.34 -12.01
C PHE A 17 -13.99 -28.70 -11.61
N SER A 18 -13.09 -29.22 -12.43
CA SER A 18 -12.28 -30.39 -12.14
C SER A 18 -10.79 -30.03 -12.11
N ILE A 19 -9.99 -30.86 -11.45
CA ILE A 19 -8.52 -30.75 -11.54
C ILE A 19 -8.10 -31.21 -12.93
N HIS A 20 -7.47 -30.32 -13.69
CA HIS A 20 -7.00 -30.60 -15.04
C HIS A 20 -5.53 -31.02 -15.06
N LYS A 21 -4.66 -30.21 -14.43
CA LYS A 21 -3.22 -30.47 -14.32
C LYS A 21 -2.68 -29.91 -13.01
N TYR A 22 -1.54 -30.44 -12.58
CA TYR A 22 -0.83 -29.94 -11.42
C TYR A 22 0.66 -30.21 -11.57
N SER A 23 1.49 -29.42 -10.91
CA SER A 23 2.96 -29.58 -10.97
C SER A 23 3.43 -30.80 -10.18
N SER A 24 2.94 -30.94 -8.95
CA SER A 24 3.33 -31.99 -8.03
C SER A 24 2.31 -32.12 -6.90
N SER A 25 2.35 -33.25 -6.19
CA SER A 25 1.58 -33.45 -4.97
C SER A 25 2.36 -34.33 -4.00
N SER A 26 2.19 -34.08 -2.70
CA SER A 26 2.73 -34.91 -1.63
C SER A 26 1.71 -35.99 -1.24
N SER A 27 2.14 -37.26 -1.18
CA SER A 27 1.37 -38.47 -0.81
C SER A 27 -0.17 -38.32 -0.72
N THR A 28 -0.70 -38.02 0.47
CA THR A 28 -2.14 -37.96 0.79
C THR A 28 -2.77 -36.58 0.52
N TYR A 29 -1.96 -35.57 0.18
CA TYR A 29 -2.38 -34.20 -0.08
C TYR A 29 -2.60 -33.99 -1.59
N THR A 30 -3.54 -34.74 -2.15
CA THR A 30 -3.78 -34.75 -3.59
C THR A 30 -4.50 -33.46 -4.03
N PRO A 31 -4.40 -33.08 -5.31
CA PRO A 31 -5.07 -31.89 -5.84
C PRO A 31 -6.59 -31.87 -5.65
N GLU A 32 -7.24 -33.03 -5.66
CA GLU A 32 -8.70 -33.18 -5.55
C GLU A 32 -9.21 -32.72 -4.19
N ASN A 33 -8.37 -32.71 -3.15
CA ASN A 33 -8.75 -32.27 -1.81
C ASN A 33 -9.21 -30.81 -1.76
N ILE A 34 -8.85 -29.97 -2.74
CA ILE A 34 -9.29 -28.56 -2.78
C ILE A 34 -10.77 -28.40 -3.14
N LEU A 35 -11.43 -29.46 -3.63
CA LEU A 35 -12.83 -29.41 -4.05
C LEU A 35 -13.79 -29.32 -2.86
N ASP A 36 -13.40 -29.90 -1.72
CA ASP A 36 -14.21 -29.95 -0.51
C ASP A 36 -13.72 -28.94 0.54
N ASP A 37 -14.63 -28.13 1.09
CA ASP A 37 -14.29 -27.23 2.21
C ASP A 37 -14.39 -27.98 3.55
N LYS A 38 -13.28 -28.56 4.00
CA LYS A 38 -13.17 -29.34 5.26
C LYS A 38 -12.14 -28.71 6.20
N PRO A 39 -12.43 -27.54 6.80
CA PRO A 39 -11.45 -26.79 7.61
C PRO A 39 -10.98 -27.53 8.87
N LYS A 40 -11.74 -28.53 9.35
CA LYS A 40 -11.38 -29.36 10.51
C LYS A 40 -10.49 -30.55 10.18
N ASP A 41 -10.29 -30.84 8.89
CA ASP A 41 -9.48 -31.96 8.43
C ASP A 41 -8.14 -31.44 7.88
N GLN A 42 -7.06 -31.66 8.65
CA GLN A 42 -5.72 -31.22 8.25
C GLN A 42 -5.23 -31.89 6.96
N SER A 43 -5.77 -33.06 6.61
CA SER A 43 -5.41 -33.80 5.39
C SER A 43 -6.15 -33.31 4.15
N SER A 44 -7.27 -32.59 4.30
CA SER A 44 -8.09 -32.05 3.22
C SER A 44 -7.46 -30.79 2.62
N ARG A 45 -6.32 -30.99 1.96
CA ARG A 45 -5.61 -29.97 1.19
C ARG A 45 -4.83 -30.60 0.05
N TRP A 46 -4.55 -29.80 -0.95
CA TRP A 46 -3.42 -30.06 -1.83
C TRP A 46 -2.14 -29.53 -1.17
N SER A 47 -1.05 -30.29 -1.28
CA SER A 47 0.29 -29.82 -0.93
C SER A 47 1.29 -30.18 -2.02
N SER A 48 2.13 -29.22 -2.43
CA SER A 48 3.23 -29.50 -3.35
C SER A 48 4.22 -30.50 -2.73
N ASN A 49 4.95 -31.26 -3.56
CA ASN A 49 6.00 -32.15 -3.06
C ASN A 49 7.33 -31.41 -2.80
N THR A 50 7.49 -30.22 -3.38
CA THR A 50 8.67 -29.36 -3.28
C THR A 50 8.27 -27.88 -3.27
N ILE A 51 9.16 -27.03 -2.80
CA ILE A 51 9.06 -25.57 -2.86
C ILE A 51 9.67 -24.99 -4.15
N SER A 52 10.42 -25.79 -4.91
CA SER A 52 11.08 -25.33 -6.14
C SER A 52 10.04 -24.99 -7.22
N PRO A 53 10.04 -23.77 -7.78
CA PRO A 53 9.14 -23.41 -8.87
C PRO A 53 9.53 -24.13 -10.19
N PRO A 54 8.59 -24.28 -11.13
CA PRO A 54 7.20 -23.83 -11.07
C PRO A 54 6.30 -24.83 -10.30
N GLN A 55 5.55 -24.34 -9.32
CA GLN A 55 4.45 -25.09 -8.70
C GLN A 55 3.11 -24.49 -9.15
N PHE A 56 2.13 -25.34 -9.47
CA PHE A 56 0.83 -24.88 -9.96
C PHE A 56 -0.28 -25.93 -9.84
N LEU A 57 -1.51 -25.44 -9.86
CA LEU A 57 -2.74 -26.19 -10.16
C LEU A 57 -3.42 -25.56 -11.37
N ILE A 58 -3.95 -26.36 -12.28
CA ILE A 58 -4.81 -25.94 -13.38
C ILE A 58 -6.17 -26.60 -13.17
N LEU A 59 -7.18 -25.76 -13.04
CA LEU A 59 -8.58 -26.12 -12.88
C LEU A 59 -9.25 -25.95 -14.25
N LYS A 60 -10.10 -26.90 -14.63
CA LYS A 60 -10.93 -26.80 -15.83
C LYS A 60 -12.38 -26.67 -15.43
N LEU A 61 -13.00 -25.57 -15.82
CA LEU A 61 -14.44 -25.36 -15.64
C LEU A 61 -15.23 -26.33 -16.53
N GLU A 62 -16.44 -26.69 -16.11
CA GLU A 62 -17.32 -27.53 -16.95
C GLU A 62 -17.72 -26.84 -18.26
N ARG A 63 -17.86 -25.51 -18.22
CA ARG A 63 -18.20 -24.65 -19.36
C ARG A 63 -17.47 -23.31 -19.25
N PRO A 64 -17.21 -22.61 -20.38
CA PRO A 64 -16.61 -21.29 -20.35
C PRO A 64 -17.43 -20.30 -19.53
N ALA A 65 -16.75 -19.48 -18.74
CA ALA A 65 -17.38 -18.52 -17.83
C ALA A 65 -16.51 -17.27 -17.66
N ILE A 66 -17.14 -16.15 -17.31
CA ILE A 66 -16.42 -14.96 -16.82
C ILE A 66 -16.21 -15.16 -15.33
N VAL A 67 -15.00 -15.54 -14.93
CA VAL A 67 -14.66 -15.82 -13.53
C VAL A 67 -14.38 -14.50 -12.83
N LYS A 68 -15.26 -14.09 -11.91
CA LYS A 68 -15.17 -12.81 -11.21
C LYS A 68 -14.49 -12.92 -9.87
N PHE A 69 -14.63 -14.05 -9.18
CA PHE A 69 -14.07 -14.23 -7.85
C PHE A 69 -13.46 -15.61 -7.69
N ILE A 70 -12.39 -15.66 -6.90
CA ILE A 70 -11.82 -16.89 -6.36
C ILE A 70 -11.86 -16.80 -4.84
N LEU A 71 -12.35 -17.86 -4.19
CA LEU A 71 -12.36 -18.02 -2.75
C LEU A 71 -11.35 -19.10 -2.36
N PHE A 72 -10.52 -18.79 -1.38
CA PHE A 72 -9.62 -19.72 -0.73
C PHE A 72 -10.17 -20.06 0.65
N GLY A 73 -10.57 -21.31 0.86
CA GLY A 73 -10.82 -21.84 2.19
C GLY A 73 -9.50 -22.05 2.94
N LYS A 74 -9.59 -22.24 4.26
CA LYS A 74 -8.43 -22.38 5.14
C LYS A 74 -8.67 -23.45 6.20
N TYR A 75 -7.57 -23.95 6.74
CA TYR A 75 -7.60 -24.79 7.94
C TYR A 75 -8.10 -24.02 9.16
N GLU A 76 -8.71 -24.72 10.12
CA GLU A 76 -9.26 -24.11 11.35
C GLU A 76 -8.22 -23.39 12.22
N LYS A 77 -6.93 -23.64 11.99
CA LYS A 77 -5.79 -23.00 12.65
C LYS A 77 -4.83 -22.38 11.63
N THR A 78 -3.99 -21.46 12.11
CA THR A 78 -2.87 -20.93 11.33
C THR A 78 -1.96 -22.06 10.84
N HIS A 79 -1.43 -21.93 9.63
CA HIS A 79 -0.61 -22.98 9.05
C HIS A 79 0.52 -22.41 8.19
N VAL A 80 1.74 -22.88 8.44
CA VAL A 80 2.97 -22.38 7.78
C VAL A 80 2.96 -22.57 6.26
N CYS A 81 2.30 -23.61 5.75
CA CYS A 81 2.11 -23.86 4.31
C CYS A 81 1.11 -22.93 3.60
N ASN A 82 0.42 -22.03 4.32
CA ASN A 82 -0.49 -21.06 3.70
C ASN A 82 0.26 -20.18 2.69
N LEU A 83 -0.40 -19.82 1.60
CA LEU A 83 0.20 -19.05 0.51
C LEU A 83 0.33 -17.57 0.90
N LYS A 84 1.51 -17.16 1.36
CA LYS A 84 1.84 -15.74 1.59
C LYS A 84 1.80 -14.93 0.29
N ARG A 85 2.14 -15.54 -0.84
CA ARG A 85 2.01 -14.93 -2.18
C ARG A 85 1.65 -15.99 -3.23
N PHE A 86 0.75 -15.64 -4.13
CA PHE A 86 0.34 -16.47 -5.26
C PHE A 86 -0.16 -15.62 -6.41
N LYS A 87 -0.19 -16.21 -7.61
CA LYS A 87 -0.81 -15.63 -8.79
C LYS A 87 -1.92 -16.52 -9.32
N VAL A 88 -2.92 -15.92 -9.95
CA VAL A 88 -3.99 -16.62 -10.66
C VAL A 88 -3.98 -16.16 -12.11
N PHE A 89 -4.04 -17.12 -13.01
CA PHE A 89 -4.11 -16.89 -14.45
C PHE A 89 -5.33 -17.59 -15.03
N GLY A 90 -5.81 -17.13 -16.19
CA GLY A 90 -6.91 -17.79 -16.89
C GLY A 90 -6.82 -17.70 -18.40
N GLY A 91 -7.53 -18.61 -19.06
CA GLY A 91 -7.65 -18.65 -20.52
C GLY A 91 -8.71 -19.64 -20.97
N ILE A 92 -8.98 -19.64 -22.27
CA ILE A 92 -10.05 -20.47 -22.85
C ILE A 92 -9.52 -21.78 -23.44
N ARG A 93 -8.25 -21.81 -23.87
CA ARG A 93 -7.57 -23.03 -24.31
C ARG A 93 -6.45 -23.44 -23.36
N GLU A 94 -6.06 -24.70 -23.46
CA GLU A 94 -5.02 -25.31 -22.63
C GLU A 94 -3.60 -24.84 -22.99
N ASP A 95 -3.39 -24.49 -24.26
CA ASP A 95 -2.14 -24.02 -24.87
C ASP A 95 -2.04 -22.48 -24.94
N ASP A 96 -3.04 -21.77 -24.41
CA ASP A 96 -3.02 -20.31 -24.39
C ASP A 96 -1.93 -19.77 -23.46
N ASN A 97 -1.34 -18.64 -23.85
CA ASN A 97 -0.66 -17.75 -22.92
C ASN A 97 -1.71 -17.19 -21.94
N PHE A 98 -1.89 -17.87 -20.80
CA PHE A 98 -2.85 -17.43 -19.79
C PHE A 98 -2.59 -15.98 -19.37
N ILE A 99 -3.66 -15.21 -19.21
CA ILE A 99 -3.58 -13.82 -18.73
C ILE A 99 -3.57 -13.84 -17.20
N GLU A 100 -2.71 -13.01 -16.60
CA GLU A 100 -2.71 -12.81 -15.16
C GLU A 100 -3.99 -12.11 -14.72
N LEU A 101 -4.78 -12.80 -13.89
CA LEU A 101 -6.04 -12.31 -13.34
C LEU A 101 -5.87 -11.70 -11.94
N LEU A 102 -4.86 -12.14 -11.19
CA LEU A 102 -4.59 -11.71 -9.81
C LEU A 102 -3.12 -11.99 -9.41
N ASP A 103 -2.47 -11.05 -8.71
CA ASP A 103 -1.25 -11.25 -7.90
C ASP A 103 -1.58 -10.79 -6.47
N SER A 104 -1.57 -11.73 -5.52
CA SER A 104 -2.00 -11.46 -4.14
C SER A 104 -1.40 -12.45 -3.15
N GLY A 105 -1.89 -12.44 -1.92
CA GLY A 105 -1.41 -13.28 -0.81
C GLY A 105 -2.51 -13.54 0.21
N LEU A 106 -2.48 -14.71 0.85
CA LEU A 106 -3.39 -15.06 1.94
C LEU A 106 -2.80 -14.59 3.28
N LYS A 107 -3.67 -14.10 4.16
CA LYS A 107 -3.34 -13.92 5.57
C LYS A 107 -3.12 -15.27 6.24
N ASN A 108 -2.22 -15.34 7.20
CA ASN A 108 -1.98 -16.57 7.96
C ASN A 108 -2.94 -16.70 9.15
N ASP A 109 -4.23 -16.84 8.84
CA ASP A 109 -5.32 -17.09 9.79
C ASP A 109 -6.20 -18.24 9.29
N SER A 110 -7.33 -18.48 9.97
CA SER A 110 -8.31 -19.52 9.61
C SER A 110 -9.54 -18.97 8.90
N ILE A 111 -9.52 -17.69 8.49
CA ILE A 111 -10.68 -17.02 7.89
C ILE A 111 -10.59 -17.19 6.36
N PRO A 112 -11.61 -17.78 5.70
CA PRO A 112 -11.64 -17.87 4.25
C PRO A 112 -11.56 -16.48 3.60
N GLU A 113 -10.81 -16.37 2.50
CA GLU A 113 -10.60 -15.10 1.80
C GLU A 113 -11.10 -15.20 0.35
N SER A 114 -11.84 -14.19 -0.09
CA SER A 114 -12.33 -14.07 -1.47
C SER A 114 -11.66 -12.87 -2.15
N PHE A 115 -11.18 -13.10 -3.37
CA PHE A 115 -10.47 -12.11 -4.16
C PHE A 115 -11.22 -11.84 -5.47
N PRO A 116 -11.44 -10.57 -5.85
CA PRO A 116 -11.90 -10.24 -7.18
C PRO A 116 -10.78 -10.57 -8.19
N LEU A 117 -11.14 -11.21 -9.29
CA LEU A 117 -10.26 -11.48 -10.41
C LEU A 117 -10.44 -10.39 -11.47
N ARG A 118 -9.36 -10.01 -12.15
CA ARG A 118 -9.47 -9.22 -13.37
C ARG A 118 -10.16 -10.06 -14.44
N TYR A 119 -11.28 -9.57 -14.96
CA TYR A 119 -12.05 -10.25 -15.99
C TYR A 119 -12.32 -9.39 -17.23
N THR A 120 -11.66 -8.22 -17.35
CA THR A 120 -11.79 -7.33 -18.51
C THR A 120 -10.45 -6.96 -19.13
N VAL A 121 -10.42 -6.93 -20.47
CA VAL A 121 -9.30 -6.45 -21.29
C VAL A 121 -9.86 -5.46 -22.31
N ASN A 122 -9.34 -4.23 -22.35
CA ASN A 122 -9.85 -3.15 -23.21
C ASN A 122 -11.37 -2.97 -23.08
N GLN A 123 -11.89 -3.00 -21.84
CA GLN A 123 -13.33 -2.91 -21.51
C GLN A 123 -14.20 -4.10 -21.99
N HIS A 124 -13.62 -5.13 -22.61
CA HIS A 124 -14.34 -6.33 -23.01
C HIS A 124 -14.14 -7.44 -21.97
N SER A 125 -15.18 -8.24 -21.73
CA SER A 125 -15.10 -9.35 -20.79
C SER A 125 -14.25 -10.49 -21.35
N TYR A 126 -13.46 -11.12 -20.48
CA TYR A 126 -12.52 -12.18 -20.83
C TYR A 126 -12.99 -13.52 -20.24
N PRO A 127 -13.57 -14.42 -21.05
CA PRO A 127 -14.04 -15.71 -20.57
C PRO A 127 -12.88 -16.68 -20.40
N CYS A 128 -12.99 -17.55 -19.39
CA CYS A 128 -12.03 -18.59 -19.09
C CYS A 128 -12.73 -19.96 -19.10
N LEU A 129 -12.02 -20.96 -19.57
CA LEU A 129 -12.32 -22.37 -19.37
C LEU A 129 -11.32 -23.01 -18.40
N PHE A 130 -10.10 -22.47 -18.36
CA PHE A 130 -9.03 -22.93 -17.50
C PHE A 130 -8.62 -21.80 -16.53
N ILE A 131 -8.39 -22.17 -15.28
CA ILE A 131 -7.85 -21.29 -14.23
C ILE A 131 -6.59 -21.94 -13.67
N LYS A 132 -5.47 -21.23 -13.74
CA LYS A 132 -4.18 -21.68 -13.22
C LYS A 132 -3.79 -20.90 -11.96
N ILE A 133 -3.61 -21.60 -10.85
CA ILE A 133 -3.14 -21.04 -9.59
C ILE A 133 -1.66 -21.37 -9.44
N VAL A 134 -0.82 -20.36 -9.19
CA VAL A 134 0.64 -20.47 -9.08
C VAL A 134 1.05 -19.97 -7.69
N PRO A 135 1.31 -20.89 -6.74
CA PRO A 135 1.98 -20.54 -5.48
C PRO A 135 3.36 -19.94 -5.72
N ILE A 136 3.69 -18.87 -5.00
CA ILE A 136 4.99 -18.19 -5.09
C ILE A 136 5.74 -18.27 -3.76
N GLN A 137 5.04 -18.01 -2.65
CA GLN A 137 5.64 -17.98 -1.32
C GLN A 137 4.68 -18.54 -0.28
N SER A 138 5.18 -19.40 0.60
CA SER A 138 4.50 -19.86 1.81
C SER A 138 4.88 -18.98 3.01
N TRP A 139 4.06 -18.98 4.07
CA TRP A 139 4.38 -18.24 5.30
C TRP A 139 5.60 -18.82 6.04
N GLY A 140 5.80 -20.14 5.95
CA GLY A 140 7.00 -20.81 6.42
C GLY A 140 8.01 -21.00 5.28
N PRO A 141 9.20 -20.39 5.32
CA PRO A 141 10.12 -20.31 4.17
C PRO A 141 10.64 -21.65 3.62
N ILE A 142 10.53 -22.73 4.39
CA ILE A 142 11.02 -24.08 4.02
C ILE A 142 9.86 -25.07 3.82
N PHE A 143 8.61 -24.61 3.94
CA PHE A 143 7.44 -25.47 3.88
C PHE A 143 6.78 -25.43 2.51
N ASN A 144 6.35 -26.61 2.05
CA ASN A 144 5.62 -26.80 0.81
C ASN A 144 4.37 -25.92 0.73
N PHE A 145 3.95 -25.61 -0.48
CA PHE A 145 2.74 -24.84 -0.72
C PHE A 145 1.50 -25.68 -0.41
N SER A 146 0.48 -25.09 0.20
CA SER A 146 -0.79 -25.79 0.40
C SER A 146 -2.00 -24.92 0.09
N ILE A 147 -3.00 -25.56 -0.53
CA ILE A 147 -4.30 -24.98 -0.82
C ILE A 147 -5.34 -25.90 -0.20
N TRP A 148 -6.20 -25.35 0.66
CA TRP A 148 -7.17 -26.12 1.43
C TRP A 148 -8.47 -26.34 0.67
N HIS A 149 -9.02 -25.27 0.12
CA HIS A 149 -10.25 -25.32 -0.66
C HIS A 149 -10.28 -24.16 -1.67
N ILE A 150 -10.85 -24.40 -2.85
CA ILE A 150 -11.11 -23.39 -3.87
C ILE A 150 -12.59 -23.39 -4.24
N SER A 151 -13.19 -22.20 -4.28
CA SER A 151 -14.48 -21.97 -4.92
C SER A 151 -14.37 -20.82 -5.91
N LEU A 152 -14.92 -21.01 -7.12
CA LEU A 152 -14.91 -20.03 -8.19
C LEU A 152 -16.34 -19.51 -8.40
N MET A 153 -16.48 -18.21 -8.58
CA MET A 153 -17.79 -17.58 -8.83
C MET A 153 -17.72 -16.64 -10.03
N GLY A 154 -18.79 -16.60 -10.82
CA GLY A 154 -18.81 -15.81 -12.03
C GLY A 154 -20.11 -15.92 -12.83
N ILE A 155 -20.04 -15.50 -14.09
CA ILE A 155 -21.18 -15.46 -15.01
C ILE A 155 -21.03 -16.56 -16.06
N THR A 156 -22.12 -17.28 -16.34
CA THR A 156 -22.19 -18.33 -17.39
C THR A 156 -23.29 -18.10 -18.42
N LYS A 157 -24.07 -17.02 -18.27
CA LYS A 157 -25.14 -16.60 -19.18
C LYS A 157 -24.65 -16.61 -20.65
N PRO A 158 -25.20 -17.47 -21.53
CA PRO A 158 -24.75 -17.59 -22.92
C PRO A 158 -24.76 -16.28 -23.70
N GLU A 159 -25.73 -15.40 -23.42
CA GLU A 159 -25.87 -14.07 -24.03
C GLU A 159 -24.68 -13.14 -23.77
N ILE A 160 -23.92 -13.36 -22.68
CA ILE A 160 -22.71 -12.61 -22.35
C ILE A 160 -21.46 -13.40 -22.79
N ILE A 161 -21.46 -14.71 -22.58
CA ILE A 161 -20.30 -15.56 -22.84
C ILE A 161 -20.01 -15.70 -24.34
N GLN A 162 -21.02 -15.97 -25.17
CA GLN A 162 -20.78 -16.23 -26.60
C GLN A 162 -20.16 -15.04 -27.34
N PRO A 163 -20.64 -13.79 -27.18
CA PRO A 163 -19.98 -12.63 -27.78
C PRO A 163 -18.54 -12.42 -27.26
N SER A 164 -18.31 -12.70 -25.97
CA SER A 164 -16.99 -12.55 -25.36
C SER A 164 -15.97 -13.56 -25.90
N ILE A 165 -16.39 -14.81 -26.16
CA ILE A 165 -15.56 -15.84 -26.79
C ILE A 165 -15.18 -15.42 -28.22
N LEU A 166 -16.16 -15.00 -29.02
CA LEU A 166 -15.92 -14.56 -30.40
C LEU A 166 -14.97 -13.35 -30.44
N TRP A 167 -15.18 -12.37 -29.56
CA TRP A 167 -14.30 -11.22 -29.43
C TRP A 167 -12.87 -11.65 -29.05
N GLN A 168 -12.71 -12.58 -28.11
CA GLN A 168 -11.40 -13.07 -27.69
C GLN A 168 -10.68 -13.82 -28.81
N GLU A 169 -11.39 -14.60 -29.63
CA GLU A 169 -10.83 -15.25 -30.82
C GLU A 169 -10.32 -14.22 -31.83
N GLN A 170 -11.14 -13.22 -32.16
CA GLN A 170 -10.73 -12.12 -33.05
C GLN A 170 -9.57 -11.30 -32.48
N PHE A 171 -9.58 -11.02 -31.18
CA PHE A 171 -8.52 -10.30 -30.50
C PHE A 171 -7.21 -11.07 -30.54
N ARG A 172 -7.23 -12.39 -30.27
CA ARG A 172 -6.04 -13.24 -30.36
C ARG A 172 -5.49 -13.31 -31.78
N GLU A 173 -6.35 -13.48 -32.78
CA GLU A 173 -5.93 -13.49 -34.18
C GLU A 173 -5.25 -12.16 -34.55
N LYS A 174 -5.87 -11.03 -34.16
CA LYS A 174 -5.30 -9.70 -34.39
C LYS A 174 -3.96 -9.51 -33.69
N GLU A 175 -3.85 -9.91 -32.43
CA GLU A 175 -2.58 -9.82 -31.67
C GLU A 175 -1.51 -10.76 -32.22
N ALA A 176 -1.86 -11.97 -32.67
CA ALA A 176 -0.92 -12.88 -33.31
C ALA A 176 -0.34 -12.27 -34.59
N ILE A 177 -1.19 -11.69 -35.44
CA ILE A 177 -0.74 -10.97 -36.63
C ILE A 177 0.14 -9.77 -36.24
N ARG A 178 -0.26 -8.98 -35.23
CA ARG A 178 0.52 -7.84 -34.74
C ARG A 178 1.89 -8.27 -34.22
N LEU A 179 1.99 -9.38 -33.51
CA LEU A 179 3.25 -9.95 -33.04
C LEU A 179 4.11 -10.48 -34.19
N CYS A 180 3.51 -11.08 -35.22
CA CYS A 180 4.22 -11.44 -36.44
C CYS A 180 4.79 -10.19 -37.15
N LEU A 181 3.99 -9.12 -37.29
CA LEU A 181 4.45 -7.83 -37.83
C LEU A 181 5.64 -7.31 -37.02
N LYS A 182 5.56 -7.34 -35.69
CA LYS A 182 6.66 -6.94 -34.80
C LYS A 182 7.91 -7.77 -35.07
N HIS A 183 7.77 -9.09 -35.10
CA HIS A 183 8.87 -10.03 -35.32
C HIS A 183 9.55 -9.81 -36.68
N PHE A 184 8.77 -9.66 -37.75
CA PHE A 184 9.30 -9.41 -39.09
C PHE A 184 10.01 -8.07 -39.20
N ARG A 185 9.46 -6.99 -38.61
CA ARG A 185 10.13 -5.68 -38.59
C ARG A 185 11.45 -5.74 -37.81
N GLN A 186 11.47 -6.41 -36.65
CA GLN A 186 12.69 -6.57 -35.83
C GLN A 186 13.81 -7.34 -36.51
N HIS A 187 13.48 -8.33 -37.36
CA HIS A 187 14.45 -9.12 -38.12
C HIS A 187 14.71 -8.55 -39.52
N ASN A 188 14.20 -7.35 -39.81
CA ASN A 188 14.34 -6.66 -41.09
C ASN A 188 13.76 -7.44 -42.31
N TYR A 189 12.73 -8.26 -42.08
CA TYR A 189 11.97 -8.95 -43.12
C TYR A 189 10.84 -8.06 -43.67
N ILE A 190 11.22 -6.92 -44.26
CA ILE A 190 10.29 -5.83 -44.62
C ILE A 190 9.25 -6.25 -45.66
N GLU A 191 9.62 -7.04 -46.67
CA GLU A 191 8.66 -7.51 -47.69
C GLU A 191 7.50 -8.30 -47.09
N ILE A 192 7.78 -9.15 -46.10
CA ILE A 192 6.76 -9.95 -45.40
C ILE A 192 5.93 -9.05 -44.50
N TYR A 193 6.57 -8.12 -43.79
CA TYR A 193 5.90 -7.13 -42.95
C TYR A 193 4.87 -6.31 -43.76
N GLU A 194 5.29 -5.70 -44.87
CA GLU A 194 4.42 -4.88 -45.72
C GLU A 194 3.29 -5.70 -46.34
N LEU A 195 3.59 -6.91 -46.83
CA LEU A 195 2.60 -7.80 -47.41
C LEU A 195 1.53 -8.18 -46.36
N LEU A 196 1.95 -8.58 -45.17
CA LEU A 196 1.06 -8.98 -44.08
C LEU A 196 0.22 -7.79 -43.59
N GLN A 197 0.84 -6.62 -43.41
CA GLN A 197 0.14 -5.40 -43.00
C GLN A 197 -0.90 -4.98 -44.02
N LYS A 198 -0.56 -4.99 -45.31
CA LYS A 198 -1.47 -4.64 -46.41
C LYS A 198 -2.65 -5.60 -46.53
N LYS A 199 -2.43 -6.89 -46.28
CA LYS A 199 -3.47 -7.93 -46.39
C LYS A 199 -4.41 -7.94 -45.19
N THR A 200 -3.88 -7.70 -43.99
CA THR A 200 -4.65 -7.82 -42.74
C THR A 200 -5.22 -6.49 -42.26
N LEU A 201 -4.69 -5.36 -42.76
CA LEU A 201 -5.00 -3.99 -42.33
C LEU A 201 -4.78 -3.74 -40.83
N ILE A 202 -3.98 -4.61 -40.18
CA ILE A 202 -3.65 -4.48 -38.77
C ILE A 202 -2.43 -3.54 -38.63
N LYS A 203 -2.61 -2.45 -37.88
CA LYS A 203 -1.51 -1.57 -37.51
C LYS A 203 -0.66 -2.22 -36.41
N LEU A 204 0.67 -2.20 -36.57
CA LEU A 204 1.61 -2.70 -35.56
C LEU A 204 1.59 -1.83 -34.30
N GLU A 205 1.59 -0.51 -34.50
CA GLU A 205 1.76 0.51 -33.46
C GLU A 205 1.19 1.87 -33.92
N ASN A 206 1.34 2.89 -33.07
CA ASN A 206 0.95 4.26 -33.41
C ASN A 206 1.82 4.82 -34.55
N GLU A 207 1.26 5.73 -35.35
CA GLU A 207 1.95 6.36 -36.49
C GLU A 207 3.19 7.15 -36.06
N ILE A 208 3.19 7.75 -34.87
CA ILE A 208 4.36 8.44 -34.30
C ILE A 208 5.52 7.45 -34.11
N LEU A 209 5.25 6.25 -33.59
CA LEU A 209 6.27 5.21 -33.39
C LEU A 209 6.75 4.63 -34.72
N THR A 210 5.84 4.46 -35.69
CA THR A 210 6.20 3.99 -37.03
C THR A 210 7.16 4.99 -37.69
N ASN A 211 6.83 6.28 -37.64
CA ASN A 211 7.67 7.36 -38.17
C ASN A 211 9.01 7.45 -37.44
N LEU A 212 9.01 7.36 -36.10
CA LEU A 212 10.24 7.36 -35.30
C LEU A 212 11.17 6.21 -35.72
N HIS A 213 10.64 5.00 -35.89
CA HIS A 213 11.43 3.86 -36.36
C HIS A 213 11.98 4.11 -37.77
N ASP A 214 11.21 4.64 -38.71
CA ASP A 214 11.68 4.85 -40.08
C ASP A 214 12.78 5.92 -40.16
N ILE A 215 12.68 6.96 -39.33
CA ILE A 215 13.71 8.01 -39.23
C ILE A 215 14.96 7.49 -38.52
N LEU A 216 14.81 6.82 -37.39
CA LEU A 216 15.91 6.37 -36.54
C LEU A 216 16.61 5.13 -37.10
N VAL A 217 15.86 4.10 -37.47
CA VAL A 217 16.38 2.78 -37.84
C VAL A 217 16.62 2.70 -39.35
N SER A 218 15.67 3.14 -40.17
CA SER A 218 15.79 3.01 -41.63
C SER A 218 16.64 4.12 -42.25
N SER A 219 16.51 5.36 -41.77
CA SER A 219 17.18 6.53 -42.35
C SER A 219 18.42 6.99 -41.57
N GLY A 220 18.60 6.55 -40.32
CA GLY A 220 19.71 6.97 -39.46
C GLY A 220 19.74 8.48 -39.16
N ASN A 221 18.61 9.16 -39.21
CA ASN A 221 18.53 10.61 -39.02
C ASN A 221 18.21 10.95 -37.56
N PHE A 222 19.27 11.02 -36.74
CA PHE A 222 19.16 11.26 -35.31
C PHE A 222 18.56 12.62 -34.95
N VAL A 223 18.83 13.68 -35.74
CA VAL A 223 18.31 15.03 -35.48
C VAL A 223 16.80 15.08 -35.60
N MET A 224 16.24 14.44 -36.63
CA MET A 224 14.78 14.36 -36.78
C MET A 224 14.15 13.44 -35.74
N ALA A 225 14.85 12.39 -35.31
CA ALA A 225 14.38 11.53 -34.23
C ALA A 225 14.28 12.30 -32.90
N GLU A 226 15.30 13.09 -32.54
CA GLU A 226 15.27 14.00 -31.39
C GLU A 226 14.09 14.97 -31.49
N SER A 227 13.87 15.59 -32.65
CA SER A 227 12.73 16.50 -32.86
C SER A 227 11.36 15.84 -32.61
N ILE A 228 11.21 14.55 -32.95
CA ILE A 228 9.97 13.80 -32.65
C ILE A 228 9.80 13.61 -31.15
N ILE A 229 10.88 13.29 -30.43
CA ILE A 229 10.85 13.12 -28.98
C ILE A 229 10.55 14.46 -28.28
N ASP A 230 11.20 15.55 -28.69
CA ASP A 230 10.93 16.89 -28.17
C ASP A 230 9.46 17.26 -28.35
N LYS A 231 8.91 17.00 -29.53
CA LYS A 231 7.49 17.23 -29.78
C LYS A 231 6.60 16.37 -28.88
N ALA A 232 6.94 15.10 -28.69
CA ALA A 232 6.18 14.21 -27.80
C ALA A 232 6.20 14.69 -26.33
N ILE A 233 7.29 15.31 -25.89
CA ILE A 233 7.37 15.97 -24.57
C ILE A 233 6.44 17.19 -24.52
N HIS A 234 6.49 18.07 -25.52
CA HIS A 234 5.61 19.25 -25.58
C HIS A 234 4.13 18.90 -25.71
N ASP A 235 3.81 17.75 -26.32
CA ASP A 235 2.45 17.22 -26.47
C ASP A 235 2.02 16.38 -25.24
N ASP A 236 2.77 16.41 -24.13
CA ASP A 236 2.46 15.76 -22.86
C ASP A 236 2.30 14.23 -22.96
N LEU A 237 2.86 13.58 -23.99
CA LEU A 237 2.68 12.15 -24.24
C LEU A 237 3.35 11.26 -23.19
N PHE A 238 4.30 11.81 -22.42
CA PHE A 238 5.01 11.11 -21.35
C PHE A 238 4.37 11.29 -19.96
N ASN A 239 3.50 12.28 -19.77
CA ASN A 239 3.00 12.64 -18.43
C ASN A 239 2.33 11.46 -17.72
N LEU A 240 1.50 10.69 -18.44
CA LEU A 240 0.88 9.48 -17.86
C LEU A 240 1.92 8.47 -17.37
N TRP A 241 3.05 8.32 -18.06
CA TRP A 241 4.11 7.41 -17.63
C TRP A 241 4.89 7.99 -16.45
N ILE A 242 5.23 9.27 -16.50
CA ILE A 242 5.90 10.05 -15.43
C ILE A 242 5.10 9.95 -14.13
N ASP A 243 3.78 10.21 -14.19
CA ASP A 243 2.85 10.16 -13.05
C ASP A 243 2.75 8.77 -12.42
N THR A 244 3.06 7.70 -13.18
CA THR A 244 3.05 6.33 -12.67
C THR A 244 4.39 5.87 -12.09
N GLN A 245 5.45 6.65 -12.25
CA GLN A 245 6.74 6.33 -11.66
C GLN A 245 6.74 6.64 -10.16
N LEU A 246 7.47 5.82 -9.41
CA LEU A 246 7.68 6.09 -8.00
C LEU A 246 8.59 7.31 -7.85
N PRO A 247 8.25 8.25 -6.95
CA PRO A 247 9.11 9.40 -6.70
C PRO A 247 10.47 8.97 -6.16
N HIS A 248 11.54 9.65 -6.61
CA HIS A 248 12.88 9.48 -6.07
C HIS A 248 13.25 10.68 -5.17
N PRO A 249 13.57 10.45 -3.88
CA PRO A 249 13.88 11.53 -2.96
C PRO A 249 15.29 12.08 -3.19
N GLN A 250 15.42 13.39 -3.37
CA GLN A 250 16.70 14.09 -3.38
C GLN A 250 16.76 15.09 -2.23
N TRP A 251 17.64 14.85 -1.27
CA TRP A 251 17.78 15.72 -0.10
C TRP A 251 18.81 16.82 -0.33
N THR A 252 18.51 18.04 0.12
CA THR A 252 19.41 19.19 0.04
C THR A 252 19.30 20.03 1.31
N HIS A 253 20.42 20.31 1.96
CA HIS A 253 20.44 21.24 3.09
C HIS A 253 20.29 22.69 2.62
N LEU A 254 19.39 23.43 3.25
CA LEU A 254 19.34 24.88 3.08
C LEU A 254 20.36 25.52 4.01
N ALA A 255 21.47 25.98 3.46
CA ALA A 255 22.37 26.87 4.20
C ALA A 255 21.70 28.24 4.35
N VAL A 256 21.55 28.71 5.59
CA VAL A 256 21.34 30.13 5.85
C VAL A 256 22.69 30.81 5.61
N SER A 257 22.75 31.79 4.72
CA SER A 257 23.99 32.55 4.54
C SER A 257 24.32 33.30 5.84
N ASP A 258 25.56 33.16 6.32
CA ASP A 258 26.07 33.79 7.55
C ASP A 258 26.03 35.34 7.56
N ASN A 259 25.49 35.96 6.51
CA ASN A 259 25.47 37.42 6.31
C ASN A 259 24.34 38.16 7.04
N ILE A 260 23.44 37.47 7.75
CA ILE A 260 22.36 38.13 8.53
C ILE A 260 22.72 38.26 10.02
N ALA A 261 23.74 37.54 10.51
CA ALA A 261 24.11 37.56 11.94
C ALA A 261 24.99 38.76 12.36
N SER A 262 25.38 39.67 11.45
CA SER A 262 26.34 40.75 11.73
C SER A 262 25.82 42.17 11.55
N SER A 263 24.52 42.39 11.37
CA SER A 263 23.95 43.75 11.30
C SER A 263 22.62 43.91 12.00
N GLN A 264 22.63 43.87 13.33
CA GLN A 264 21.73 44.70 14.14
C GLN A 264 22.33 44.87 15.55
N SER A 265 23.08 45.96 15.71
CA SER A 265 23.37 46.52 17.01
C SER A 265 22.05 46.91 17.69
N TYR A 266 21.92 46.52 18.96
CA TYR A 266 20.89 47.03 19.86
C TYR A 266 20.92 48.56 19.86
N GLY A 267 19.93 49.18 19.20
CA GLY A 267 19.59 50.59 19.37
C GLY A 267 18.27 50.69 20.13
N GLN A 268 18.33 51.12 21.38
CA GLN A 268 17.16 51.52 22.16
C GLN A 268 16.33 52.56 21.40
N CYS A 269 15.01 52.35 21.31
CA CYS A 269 14.06 53.43 21.13
C CYS A 269 12.85 53.22 22.03
N GLN A 270 12.42 54.31 22.63
CA GLN A 270 11.75 54.43 23.92
C GLN A 270 10.29 53.96 23.93
N ILE A 271 9.91 53.40 25.09
CA ILE A 271 8.54 53.31 25.57
C ILE A 271 8.17 54.71 26.09
N ASP A 272 7.14 55.36 25.54
CA ASP A 272 6.27 56.27 26.30
C ASP A 272 4.91 56.49 25.60
N GLU A 273 3.87 56.35 26.42
CA GLU A 273 2.49 56.84 26.32
C GLU A 273 1.58 56.43 25.15
N PHE A 274 0.66 55.50 25.41
CA PHE A 274 -0.79 55.75 25.31
C PHE A 274 -1.58 54.75 26.18
N ASN A 275 -1.50 54.96 27.50
CA ASN A 275 -2.50 54.48 28.45
C ASN A 275 -3.58 55.55 28.56
N GLN A 276 -4.74 55.33 27.96
CA GLN A 276 -6.09 55.67 28.48
C GLN A 276 -7.11 55.61 27.35
N LEU A 277 -7.96 54.57 27.37
CA LEU A 277 -9.41 54.57 27.10
C LEU A 277 -9.86 53.17 26.65
N SER A 278 -10.21 52.32 27.60
CA SER A 278 -11.42 51.49 27.51
C SER A 278 -11.65 50.76 28.84
N SER A 279 -12.21 51.50 29.79
CA SER A 279 -13.08 50.89 30.78
C SER A 279 -14.43 50.57 30.10
N LYS A 280 -14.90 49.33 30.31
CA LYS A 280 -16.22 48.73 29.98
C LYS A 280 -16.21 47.72 28.83
N SER A 281 -15.94 46.44 29.12
CA SER A 281 -16.97 45.40 29.30
C SER A 281 -16.37 43.98 29.26
N SER A 282 -16.49 43.30 30.42
CA SER A 282 -16.52 41.84 30.66
C SER A 282 -15.84 40.87 29.66
N SER A 283 -14.67 40.35 30.03
CA SER A 283 -14.21 39.01 29.62
C SER A 283 -13.76 38.19 30.83
N CYS A 284 -14.18 36.93 30.86
CA CYS A 284 -13.89 35.97 31.93
C CYS A 284 -12.50 35.37 31.74
N THR A 285 -11.74 35.32 32.84
CA THR A 285 -10.40 34.75 33.01
C THR A 285 -10.39 33.23 32.91
N LEU A 286 -9.42 32.64 32.19
CA LEU A 286 -8.75 31.38 32.55
C LEU A 286 -7.35 31.34 31.89
N GLY A 287 -6.36 30.94 32.70
CA GLY A 287 -4.93 31.17 32.47
C GLY A 287 -4.24 30.33 31.38
N SER A 288 -3.05 30.82 31.04
CA SER A 288 -2.04 30.27 30.13
C SER A 288 -1.70 28.79 30.39
N PRO A 289 -1.54 27.94 29.35
CA PRO A 289 -0.88 26.65 29.48
C PRO A 289 0.63 26.78 29.27
N THR A 290 1.37 26.49 30.33
CA THR A 290 2.82 26.26 30.35
C THR A 290 3.21 25.03 29.53
N SER A 291 4.31 25.17 28.80
CA SER A 291 5.11 24.13 28.16
C SER A 291 5.37 22.92 29.07
N LEU A 292 5.24 21.71 28.53
CA LEU A 292 5.60 20.45 29.20
C LEU A 292 7.09 20.44 29.58
N SER A 293 7.37 20.69 30.86
CA SER A 293 8.68 20.54 31.46
C SER A 293 8.87 19.14 32.06
N LEU A 294 9.97 18.50 31.67
CA LEU A 294 10.82 17.60 32.45
C LEU A 294 10.19 16.33 33.05
N MET A 295 10.47 15.20 32.40
CA MET A 295 10.43 13.87 33.02
C MET A 295 11.79 13.58 33.70
N GLU A 296 11.82 13.67 35.02
CA GLU A 296 12.82 13.02 35.88
C GLU A 296 12.10 12.22 36.96
N SER A 297 12.27 10.90 36.93
CA SER A 297 11.82 9.98 37.97
C SER A 297 12.96 9.79 38.98
N ASN A 298 12.78 10.28 40.20
CA ASN A 298 13.66 9.95 41.33
C ASN A 298 13.12 8.71 42.05
N GLU A 299 13.95 7.67 42.10
CA GLU A 299 13.90 6.60 43.08
C GLU A 299 14.31 7.14 44.45
N LEU A 300 13.64 6.69 45.53
CA LEU A 300 14.16 6.75 46.89
C LEU A 300 13.59 5.59 47.72
N GLU A 301 14.49 4.69 48.12
CA GLU A 301 14.32 3.71 49.18
C GLU A 301 14.17 4.37 50.56
N GLY A 302 13.44 3.74 51.50
CA GLY A 302 13.70 3.94 52.94
C GLY A 302 12.53 3.85 53.92
N LYS A 303 12.25 2.62 54.40
CA LYS A 303 12.03 2.18 55.81
C LYS A 303 10.94 2.82 56.72
N HIS A 304 10.11 1.89 57.24
CA HIS A 304 9.57 1.72 58.61
C HIS A 304 8.82 2.88 59.32
N GLU A 305 7.55 2.65 59.70
CA GLU A 305 7.18 2.20 61.06
C GLU A 305 5.66 1.92 61.21
N ASN A 306 5.37 1.07 62.19
CA ASN A 306 4.14 0.34 62.50
C ASN A 306 2.94 1.23 62.89
N ARG A 307 1.73 0.70 62.66
CA ARG A 307 0.65 0.70 63.67
C ARG A 307 -0.32 -0.46 63.45
N ASP A 308 -0.56 -1.14 64.57
CA ASP A 308 -1.19 -2.43 64.77
C ASP A 308 -2.74 -2.41 64.81
N ASN A 309 -3.30 -3.58 64.47
CA ASN A 309 -4.40 -4.32 65.11
C ASN A 309 -5.87 -3.89 64.96
N ASN A 310 -6.66 -4.71 64.24
CA ASN A 310 -7.53 -5.80 64.77
C ASN A 310 -8.64 -6.11 63.73
N GLU A 311 -8.71 -7.29 63.10
CA GLU A 311 -9.22 -8.61 63.55
C GLU A 311 -10.58 -8.94 62.87
N GLY A 312 -10.73 -10.17 62.36
CA GLY A 312 -12.05 -10.82 62.20
C GLY A 312 -12.46 -11.37 60.82
N GLU A 313 -11.90 -12.53 60.45
CA GLU A 313 -12.53 -13.71 59.81
C GLU A 313 -13.66 -13.58 58.75
N SER A 314 -13.43 -14.13 57.55
CA SER A 314 -13.99 -15.45 57.15
C SER A 314 -13.70 -15.77 55.66
N LEU A 315 -13.46 -17.07 55.42
CA LEU A 315 -13.14 -17.68 54.14
C LEU A 315 -14.37 -17.75 53.22
N ASP A 316 -14.19 -17.44 51.94
CA ASP A 316 -14.82 -18.21 50.87
C ASP A 316 -13.97 -18.14 49.58
N GLN A 317 -13.31 -19.27 49.28
CA GLN A 317 -12.74 -19.54 47.97
C GLN A 317 -13.83 -20.15 47.10
N ASN A 318 -14.25 -19.45 46.05
CA ASN A 318 -14.66 -20.08 44.80
C ASN A 318 -14.70 -19.11 43.61
N LYS A 319 -13.86 -19.45 42.63
CA LYS A 319 -14.06 -19.31 41.17
C LYS A 319 -13.88 -17.95 40.52
N SER A 320 -12.63 -17.76 40.13
CA SER A 320 -12.21 -17.39 38.77
C SER A 320 -13.27 -17.59 37.66
N SER A 321 -13.47 -16.53 36.86
CA SER A 321 -13.50 -16.52 35.38
C SER A 321 -14.47 -15.46 34.84
N SER A 322 -14.02 -14.21 34.70
CA SER A 322 -14.76 -13.23 33.88
C SER A 322 -13.89 -12.13 33.28
N SER A 323 -12.65 -12.42 32.85
CA SER A 323 -11.75 -11.38 32.32
C SER A 323 -11.12 -11.65 30.96
N LEU A 324 -11.64 -12.56 30.13
CA LEU A 324 -11.12 -12.76 28.75
C LEU A 324 -12.21 -13.11 27.74
N ALA A 325 -13.35 -12.42 27.80
CA ALA A 325 -14.37 -12.53 26.76
C ALA A 325 -15.11 -11.19 26.56
N SER A 326 -14.38 -10.14 26.17
CA SER A 326 -14.94 -9.07 25.34
C SER A 326 -13.79 -8.19 24.83
N LEU A 327 -13.63 -8.11 23.50
CA LEU A 327 -13.44 -6.88 22.72
C LEU A 327 -13.05 -7.20 21.26
N HIS A 328 -13.89 -7.94 20.55
CA HIS A 328 -14.03 -7.74 19.09
C HIS A 328 -15.10 -6.69 18.83
N GLN A 329 -14.95 -5.50 19.43
CA GLN A 329 -15.76 -4.36 19.07
C GLN A 329 -15.11 -3.72 17.85
N SER A 330 -15.81 -3.66 16.71
CA SER A 330 -15.37 -2.81 15.61
C SER A 330 -15.33 -1.37 16.14
N LEU A 331 -14.11 -0.82 16.27
CA LEU A 331 -13.95 0.58 16.63
C LEU A 331 -14.68 1.40 15.57
N LYS A 332 -15.69 2.16 16.00
CA LYS A 332 -16.49 3.03 15.12
C LYS A 332 -15.81 4.39 14.88
N GLN A 333 -14.76 4.70 15.64
CA GLN A 333 -14.00 5.94 15.59
C GLN A 333 -12.57 5.72 16.15
N PRO A 334 -11.62 6.61 15.83
CA PRO A 334 -10.29 6.60 16.41
C PRO A 334 -10.33 6.72 17.93
N GLN A 335 -9.47 5.95 18.61
CA GLN A 335 -9.25 6.09 20.06
C GLN A 335 -8.56 7.43 20.42
N PRO A 336 -8.69 7.91 21.67
CA PRO A 336 -7.89 9.04 22.18
C PRO A 336 -6.39 8.80 21.98
N ARG A 337 -5.68 9.83 21.49
CA ARG A 337 -4.28 9.71 21.06
C ARG A 337 -3.54 11.05 21.09
N GLY A 338 -2.28 11.06 21.48
CA GLY A 338 -1.35 12.18 21.38
C GLY A 338 -0.32 11.97 20.27
N GLY A 339 0.25 13.05 19.72
CA GLY A 339 1.30 12.96 18.70
C GLY A 339 0.88 12.30 17.38
N HIS A 340 -0.43 12.17 17.13
CA HIS A 340 -0.99 11.73 15.85
C HIS A 340 -0.90 12.85 14.81
N GLN A 341 -1.05 12.52 13.53
CA GLN A 341 -1.09 13.50 12.45
C GLN A 341 -2.35 13.37 11.62
N MET A 342 -2.76 14.49 11.03
CA MET A 342 -3.91 14.58 10.14
C MET A 342 -3.58 15.43 8.92
N VAL A 343 -4.15 15.06 7.77
CA VAL A 343 -4.08 15.83 6.53
C VAL A 343 -5.48 15.91 5.91
N MET A 344 -5.77 16.99 5.18
CA MET A 344 -7.06 17.21 4.54
C MET A 344 -6.91 17.25 3.03
N ASP A 345 -7.61 16.37 2.33
CA ASP A 345 -7.86 16.42 0.90
C ASP A 345 -9.01 17.41 0.66
N THR A 346 -8.68 18.61 0.22
CA THR A 346 -9.66 19.68 0.04
C THR A 346 -10.51 19.48 -1.21
N THR A 347 -9.98 18.77 -2.21
CA THR A 347 -10.67 18.46 -3.46
C THR A 347 -11.80 17.45 -3.24
N HIS A 348 -11.54 16.41 -2.45
CA HIS A 348 -12.51 15.35 -2.15
C HIS A 348 -13.18 15.52 -0.79
N GLN A 349 -12.84 16.60 -0.07
CA GLN A 349 -13.33 16.91 1.26
C GLN A 349 -13.15 15.72 2.23
N CYS A 350 -11.95 15.13 2.26
CA CYS A 350 -11.65 13.99 3.14
C CYS A 350 -10.52 14.33 4.10
N ILE A 351 -10.67 13.98 5.37
CA ILE A 351 -9.60 14.09 6.37
C ILE A 351 -9.03 12.70 6.63
N TYR A 352 -7.70 12.58 6.63
CA TYR A 352 -6.97 11.36 6.96
C TYR A 352 -6.27 11.52 8.30
N LEU A 353 -6.24 10.46 9.12
CA LEU A 353 -5.62 10.42 10.43
C LEU A 353 -4.74 9.18 10.56
N PHE A 354 -3.50 9.36 11.03
CA PHE A 354 -2.57 8.25 11.22
C PHE A 354 -1.85 8.30 12.58
N GLY A 355 -1.67 7.12 13.15
CA GLY A 355 -0.77 6.86 14.28
C GLY A 355 -1.13 7.63 15.55
N GLY A 356 -0.11 7.94 16.34
CA GLY A 356 -0.20 8.56 17.67
C GLY A 356 0.04 7.57 18.81
N TRP A 357 -0.08 8.05 20.04
CA TRP A 357 0.11 7.30 21.28
C TRP A 357 -1.13 7.40 22.16
N ASN A 358 -1.68 6.27 22.60
CA ASN A 358 -2.97 6.22 23.30
C ASN A 358 -2.86 6.22 24.84
N GLY A 359 -1.68 6.50 25.40
CA GLY A 359 -1.43 6.35 26.83
C GLY A 359 -0.71 5.05 27.21
N GLN A 360 -0.65 4.08 26.29
CA GLN A 360 -0.06 2.76 26.54
C GLN A 360 0.93 2.36 25.45
N GLN A 361 0.58 2.58 24.19
CA GLN A 361 1.40 2.17 23.05
C GLN A 361 1.26 3.14 21.88
N ASN A 362 2.25 3.11 20.98
CA ASN A 362 2.13 3.73 19.67
C ASN A 362 1.10 2.98 18.82
N LEU A 363 0.40 3.72 17.97
CA LEU A 363 -0.64 3.22 17.08
C LEU A 363 -0.15 3.22 15.63
N SER A 364 -0.69 2.29 14.84
CA SER A 364 -0.51 2.20 13.38
C SER A 364 -1.85 2.07 12.66
N ASP A 365 -2.95 2.47 13.31
CA ASP A 365 -4.26 2.53 12.67
C ASP A 365 -4.36 3.78 11.78
N PHE A 366 -4.94 3.58 10.59
CA PHE A 366 -5.10 4.62 9.59
C PHE A 366 -6.58 4.81 9.27
N TRP A 367 -7.05 6.03 9.38
CA TRP A 367 -8.47 6.38 9.28
C TRP A 367 -8.69 7.49 8.27
N HIS A 368 -9.91 7.55 7.74
CA HIS A 368 -10.39 8.76 7.08
C HIS A 368 -11.83 9.06 7.45
N ILE A 369 -12.24 10.29 7.18
CA ILE A 369 -13.62 10.77 7.28
C ILE A 369 -13.91 11.71 6.12
N ASP A 370 -15.01 11.45 5.42
CA ASP A 370 -15.56 12.35 4.41
C ASP A 370 -16.30 13.47 5.13
N VAL A 371 -15.84 14.71 4.90
CA VAL A 371 -16.37 15.94 5.51
C VAL A 371 -17.32 16.75 4.63
N SER A 372 -17.79 16.16 3.53
CA SER A 372 -18.76 16.78 2.61
C SER A 372 -20.22 16.62 3.07
N SER A 373 -20.51 15.63 3.90
CA SER A 373 -21.86 15.12 4.13
C SER A 373 -22.24 15.14 5.61
N PRO A 374 -23.38 15.67 6.06
CA PRO A 374 -23.68 15.91 7.48
C PRO A 374 -23.75 14.66 8.41
N ASN A 375 -23.64 13.44 7.88
CA ASN A 375 -23.68 12.17 8.62
C ASN A 375 -22.30 11.47 8.65
N GLU A 376 -21.23 12.24 8.69
CA GLU A 376 -19.83 11.80 8.62
C GLU A 376 -19.52 10.75 9.69
N ARG A 377 -18.89 9.65 9.26
CA ARG A 377 -18.36 8.64 10.17
C ARG A 377 -16.95 8.29 9.77
N TRP A 378 -16.10 8.16 10.77
CA TRP A 378 -14.77 7.61 10.62
C TRP A 378 -14.83 6.23 9.99
N THR A 379 -14.02 6.04 8.96
CA THR A 379 -13.82 4.78 8.28
C THR A 379 -12.37 4.34 8.47
N LEU A 380 -12.21 3.14 9.03
CA LEU A 380 -10.93 2.51 9.27
C LEU A 380 -10.37 2.00 7.93
N LEU A 381 -9.29 2.62 7.45
CA LEU A 381 -8.58 2.19 6.24
C LEU A 381 -7.64 1.03 6.55
N SER A 382 -6.91 1.10 7.65
CA SER A 382 -6.03 0.03 8.11
C SER A 382 -6.02 -0.08 9.63
N LYS A 383 -6.11 -1.32 10.14
CA LYS A 383 -5.94 -1.61 11.57
C LYS A 383 -4.47 -1.59 12.01
N ASN A 384 -3.58 -1.93 11.09
CA ASN A 384 -2.15 -1.95 11.30
C ASN A 384 -1.46 -1.77 9.95
N THR A 385 -1.01 -0.54 9.68
CA THR A 385 -0.38 -0.19 8.42
C THR A 385 0.87 -1.01 8.12
N GLU A 386 1.58 -1.48 9.14
CA GLU A 386 2.79 -2.31 8.96
C GLU A 386 2.48 -3.63 8.24
N LEU A 387 1.32 -4.24 8.50
CA LEU A 387 0.87 -5.45 7.80
C LEU A 387 0.46 -5.19 6.36
N ASP A 388 0.16 -3.93 6.04
CA ASP A 388 -0.22 -3.47 4.69
C ASP A 388 0.99 -2.86 3.93
N GLY A 389 2.22 -3.09 4.43
CA GLY A 389 3.46 -2.57 3.84
C GLY A 389 3.76 -1.11 4.14
N GLY A 390 3.02 -0.51 5.07
CA GLY A 390 3.17 0.88 5.52
C GLY A 390 4.00 1.06 6.78
N PRO A 391 3.95 2.27 7.36
CA PRO A 391 4.77 2.61 8.51
C PRO A 391 4.40 1.78 9.75
N SER A 392 5.40 1.45 10.55
CA SER A 392 5.24 0.83 11.88
C SER A 392 4.50 1.76 12.87
N PRO A 393 3.97 1.25 13.99
CA PRO A 393 3.33 2.07 15.02
C PRO A 393 4.20 3.24 15.47
N ARG A 394 3.66 4.46 15.39
CA ARG A 394 4.45 5.68 15.64
C ARG A 394 3.65 6.86 16.14
N SER A 395 4.33 7.75 16.86
CA SER A 395 3.87 9.07 17.29
C SER A 395 4.94 10.13 17.00
N CYS A 396 4.58 11.42 17.08
CA CYS A 396 5.48 12.57 16.84
C CYS A 396 6.15 12.58 15.44
N HIS A 397 5.53 11.89 14.49
CA HIS A 397 5.84 11.94 13.07
C HIS A 397 5.15 13.14 12.42
N LYS A 398 5.44 13.43 11.15
CA LYS A 398 4.68 14.40 10.34
C LYS A 398 4.08 13.77 9.09
N MET A 399 2.96 14.35 8.66
CA MET A 399 2.27 14.01 7.43
C MET A 399 2.04 15.27 6.59
N VAL A 400 2.23 15.16 5.28
CA VAL A 400 1.77 16.16 4.30
C VAL A 400 1.05 15.45 3.15
N LEU A 401 0.10 16.14 2.52
CA LEU A 401 -0.64 15.65 1.37
C LEU A 401 -0.31 16.51 0.15
N ASP A 402 0.13 15.86 -0.91
CA ASP A 402 0.10 16.43 -2.25
C ASP A 402 -1.29 16.24 -2.86
N GLN A 403 -2.01 17.34 -3.09
CA GLN A 403 -3.37 17.30 -3.65
C GLN A 403 -3.37 16.92 -5.13
N SER A 404 -2.33 17.28 -5.88
CA SER A 404 -2.26 17.07 -7.33
C SER A 404 -2.04 15.59 -7.64
N SER A 405 -1.03 14.99 -7.01
CA SER A 405 -0.66 13.58 -7.20
C SER A 405 -1.39 12.63 -6.26
N ARG A 406 -2.17 13.16 -5.29
CA ARG A 406 -2.94 12.39 -4.31
C ARG A 406 -2.08 11.44 -3.46
N HIS A 407 -0.90 11.93 -3.06
CA HIS A 407 0.06 11.21 -2.24
C HIS A 407 0.19 11.81 -0.84
N ILE A 408 0.06 10.97 0.19
CA ILE A 408 0.36 11.35 1.57
C ILE A 408 1.77 10.90 1.90
N PHE A 409 2.63 11.81 2.33
CA PHE A 409 4.00 11.51 2.76
C PHE A 409 4.09 11.49 4.28
N VAL A 410 4.82 10.52 4.83
CA VAL A 410 4.97 10.31 6.27
C VAL A 410 6.45 10.19 6.62
N LEU A 411 6.92 11.05 7.53
CA LEU A 411 8.32 11.09 7.96
C LEU A 411 8.45 11.12 9.48
N GLY A 412 9.47 10.42 9.97
CA GLY A 412 9.92 10.46 11.35
C GLY A 412 9.04 9.68 12.33
N ARG A 413 9.49 9.64 13.58
CA ARG A 413 8.78 9.07 14.73
C ARG A 413 9.57 9.27 16.02
N TYR A 414 8.87 9.35 17.14
CA TYR A 414 9.51 9.22 18.44
C TYR A 414 9.97 7.77 18.68
N LEU A 415 11.17 7.63 19.24
CA LEU A 415 11.71 6.34 19.68
C LEU A 415 12.01 6.40 21.18
N GLU A 416 11.41 5.45 21.90
CA GLU A 416 11.61 5.24 23.35
C GLU A 416 13.09 4.97 23.65
N ARG A 417 13.54 5.37 24.84
CA ARG A 417 14.97 5.38 25.18
C ARG A 417 15.58 3.98 25.15
N GLU A 418 14.83 2.98 25.59
CA GLU A 418 15.21 1.57 25.65
C GLU A 418 15.48 0.95 24.28
N LEU A 419 14.93 1.55 23.21
CA LEU A 419 15.08 1.07 21.85
C LEU A 419 16.17 1.80 21.06
N ARG A 420 16.87 2.76 21.67
CA ARG A 420 17.90 3.59 20.99
C ARG A 420 19.24 2.89 20.81
N ASP A 421 19.48 1.78 21.50
CA ASP A 421 20.70 0.99 21.34
C ASP A 421 20.66 0.09 20.09
N ASP A 422 19.48 -0.09 19.49
CA ASP A 422 19.26 -0.90 18.30
C ASP A 422 19.42 -0.05 17.03
N VAL A 423 20.58 -0.20 16.37
CA VAL A 423 20.97 0.57 15.17
C VAL A 423 19.97 0.41 14.02
N GLU A 424 19.24 -0.70 13.93
CA GLU A 424 18.23 -0.89 12.90
C GLU A 424 16.95 -0.09 13.22
N LYS A 425 16.67 0.19 14.49
CA LYS A 425 15.49 0.95 14.92
C LYS A 425 15.69 2.46 14.95
N ILE A 426 16.90 2.95 14.69
CA ILE A 426 17.20 4.40 14.69
C ILE A 426 17.21 4.99 13.28
N LYS A 427 16.98 4.18 12.24
CA LYS A 427 16.91 4.66 10.86
C LYS A 427 15.66 5.51 10.64
N GLY A 428 15.82 6.58 9.87
CA GLY A 428 14.73 7.45 9.46
C GLY A 428 14.02 6.85 8.25
N ASP A 429 12.88 6.21 8.45
CA ASP A 429 12.07 5.71 7.34
C ASP A 429 11.20 6.82 6.74
N PHE A 430 10.98 6.74 5.42
CA PHE A 430 10.12 7.66 4.69
C PHE A 430 9.13 6.90 3.82
N TYR A 431 7.85 7.17 4.05
CA TYR A 431 6.75 6.45 3.42
C TYR A 431 5.85 7.38 2.61
N MET A 432 5.21 6.79 1.61
CA MET A 432 4.16 7.40 0.82
C MET A 432 2.93 6.50 0.82
N TYR A 433 1.74 7.09 0.96
CA TYR A 433 0.47 6.43 0.70
C TYR A 433 -0.16 7.04 -0.56
N ASN A 434 -0.41 6.21 -1.56
CA ASN A 434 -1.11 6.61 -2.77
C ASN A 434 -2.61 6.42 -2.56
N LEU A 435 -3.37 7.53 -2.59
CA LEU A 435 -4.81 7.53 -2.32
C LEU A 435 -5.63 6.82 -3.40
N ASP A 436 -5.13 6.76 -4.64
CA ASP A 436 -5.85 6.17 -5.78
C ASP A 436 -5.73 4.63 -5.78
N THR A 437 -4.52 4.12 -5.62
CA THR A 437 -4.22 2.70 -5.53
C THR A 437 -4.46 2.11 -4.13
N LYS A 438 -4.59 2.99 -3.12
CA LYS A 438 -4.79 2.66 -1.70
C LYS A 438 -3.67 1.81 -1.11
N ARG A 439 -2.43 2.09 -1.51
CA ARG A 439 -1.24 1.33 -1.10
C ARG A 439 -0.20 2.20 -0.45
N TRP A 440 0.45 1.64 0.56
CA TRP A 440 1.67 2.17 1.13
C TRP A 440 2.88 1.75 0.30
N ILE A 441 3.84 2.66 0.19
CA ILE A 441 5.11 2.49 -0.50
C ILE A 441 6.19 3.03 0.43
N LEU A 442 7.17 2.19 0.77
CA LEU A 442 8.40 2.61 1.43
C LEU A 442 9.29 3.27 0.38
N ILE A 443 9.55 4.57 0.54
CA ILE A 443 10.45 5.31 -0.36
C ILE A 443 11.90 4.98 0.00
N THR A 444 12.25 5.05 1.28
CA THR A 444 13.56 4.66 1.81
C THR A 444 13.43 4.25 3.27
N ASP A 445 14.21 3.26 3.69
CA ASP A 445 14.34 2.83 5.07
C ASP A 445 15.36 3.66 5.88
N ASP A 446 16.19 4.47 5.20
CA ASP A 446 17.19 5.32 5.83
C ASP A 446 17.40 6.64 5.06
N THR A 447 16.67 7.67 5.48
CA THR A 447 16.79 9.02 4.93
C THR A 447 18.17 9.64 5.12
N ALA A 448 18.90 9.29 6.18
CA ALA A 448 20.25 9.80 6.43
C ALA A 448 21.26 9.26 5.42
N ALA A 449 21.14 7.99 5.03
CA ALA A 449 21.97 7.40 3.96
C ALA A 449 21.78 8.09 2.60
N MET A 450 20.64 8.76 2.40
CA MET A 450 20.31 9.54 1.19
C MET A 450 20.69 11.03 1.30
N GLY A 451 21.47 11.41 2.32
CA GLY A 451 21.83 12.81 2.58
C GLY A 451 20.71 13.65 3.21
N GLY A 452 19.63 12.99 3.65
CA GLY A 452 18.52 13.59 4.38
C GLY A 452 18.73 13.62 5.89
N PRO A 453 17.70 14.00 6.68
CA PRO A 453 17.77 13.96 8.13
C PRO A 453 17.87 12.50 8.61
N GLY A 454 18.53 12.28 9.75
CA GLY A 454 18.38 11.03 10.50
C GLY A 454 16.98 10.91 11.11
N LEU A 455 16.72 9.87 11.90
CA LEU A 455 15.44 9.73 12.59
C LEU A 455 15.14 10.94 13.47
N CYS A 456 14.10 11.67 13.07
CA CYS A 456 13.65 12.89 13.73
C CYS A 456 12.20 12.76 14.22
N PHE A 457 11.87 13.55 15.23
CA PHE A 457 10.52 13.69 15.78
C PHE A 457 10.27 15.13 16.21
N ASP A 458 9.00 15.51 16.31
CA ASP A 458 8.55 16.89 16.60
C ASP A 458 9.07 17.95 15.60
N HIS A 459 9.57 17.51 14.44
CA HIS A 459 9.91 18.37 13.30
C HIS A 459 8.63 18.90 12.65
N GLN A 460 8.74 19.86 11.74
CA GLN A 460 7.64 20.32 10.90
C GLN A 460 7.91 19.97 9.43
N MET A 461 6.84 19.66 8.70
CA MET A 461 6.88 19.33 7.28
C MET A 461 5.82 20.14 6.53
N VAL A 462 6.18 20.73 5.39
CA VAL A 462 5.25 21.42 4.48
C VAL A 462 5.57 21.03 3.03
N ILE A 463 4.57 21.06 2.15
CA ILE A 463 4.74 20.70 0.73
C ILE A 463 4.42 21.90 -0.16
N ASP A 464 5.29 22.14 -1.12
CA ASP A 464 5.07 22.97 -2.28
C ASP A 464 4.70 22.05 -3.46
N GLN A 465 3.41 22.05 -3.81
CA GLN A 465 2.85 21.16 -4.82
C GLN A 465 3.17 21.62 -6.24
N GLU A 466 3.43 22.91 -6.45
CA GLU A 466 3.80 23.42 -7.77
C GLU A 466 5.22 23.00 -8.14
N ASN A 467 6.11 22.94 -7.15
CA ASN A 467 7.52 22.58 -7.32
C ASN A 467 7.85 21.14 -6.87
N ASN A 468 6.86 20.31 -6.54
CA ASN A 468 7.04 18.94 -6.03
C ASN A 468 8.11 18.83 -4.92
N THR A 469 8.07 19.77 -3.97
CA THR A 469 9.13 19.93 -2.96
C THR A 469 8.55 19.87 -1.55
N ILE A 470 9.14 19.04 -0.69
CA ILE A 470 8.81 18.96 0.73
C ILE A 470 9.90 19.65 1.55
N TYR A 471 9.52 20.58 2.40
CA TYR A 471 10.42 21.26 3.33
C TYR A 471 10.30 20.62 4.71
N VAL A 472 11.44 20.22 5.29
CA VAL A 472 11.53 19.63 6.63
C VAL A 472 12.38 20.54 7.52
N PHE A 473 11.84 20.95 8.66
CA PHE A 473 12.54 21.87 9.57
C PHE A 473 12.36 21.49 11.03
N GLY A 474 13.44 21.66 11.81
CA GLY A 474 13.43 21.54 13.25
C GLY A 474 13.27 20.10 13.75
N GLY A 475 12.72 19.97 14.95
CA GLY A 475 12.60 18.68 15.65
C GLY A 475 13.89 18.24 16.34
N HIS A 476 13.85 17.06 16.94
CA HIS A 476 14.98 16.44 17.63
C HIS A 476 15.46 15.23 16.83
N SER A 477 16.78 15.14 16.60
CA SER A 477 17.44 13.96 16.02
C SER A 477 18.01 13.09 17.13
N ILE A 478 17.92 11.76 16.98
CA ILE A 478 18.50 10.80 17.93
C ILE A 478 20.03 10.71 17.79
N TYR A 479 20.58 11.11 16.63
CA TYR A 479 22.03 11.25 16.43
C TYR A 479 22.34 12.60 15.79
N SER A 480 22.98 13.48 16.56
CA SER A 480 23.86 14.53 16.05
C SER A 480 25.27 14.02 16.27
N SER A 481 25.93 13.51 15.23
CA SER A 481 27.38 13.45 15.25
C SER A 481 27.89 14.88 15.40
N SER A 482 28.87 15.04 16.26
CA SER A 482 29.46 16.28 16.74
C SER A 482 29.90 17.23 15.60
N TYR A 483 28.99 18.01 15.04
CA TYR A 483 29.21 19.33 14.43
C TYR A 483 27.84 20.01 14.29
N SER A 484 27.66 21.11 15.04
CA SER A 484 26.49 22.00 15.14
C SER A 484 25.26 21.46 15.91
N GLN A 485 25.06 21.99 17.12
CA GLN A 485 23.74 22.17 17.75
C GLN A 485 22.92 23.22 16.98
N GLY A 486 22.75 23.02 15.67
CA GLY A 486 21.96 23.87 14.81
C GLY A 486 20.67 23.16 14.45
N TYR A 487 19.53 23.82 14.62
CA TYR A 487 18.30 23.43 13.96
C TYR A 487 18.58 23.36 12.45
N SER A 488 18.70 22.16 11.90
CA SER A 488 19.01 21.96 10.49
C SER A 488 17.72 22.03 9.68
N THR A 489 17.69 22.93 8.69
CA THR A 489 16.67 22.92 7.64
C THR A 489 17.13 22.00 6.52
N THR A 490 16.35 20.97 6.22
CA THR A 490 16.61 20.10 5.08
C THR A 490 15.41 20.14 4.13
N ILE A 491 15.66 20.38 2.85
CA ILE A 491 14.67 20.21 1.78
C ILE A 491 14.75 18.78 1.26
N LEU A 492 13.59 18.20 1.01
CA LEU A 492 13.40 17.05 0.16
C LEU A 492 12.80 17.53 -1.18
N TYR A 493 13.53 17.35 -2.26
CA TYR A 493 12.97 17.41 -3.60
C TYR A 493 12.41 16.04 -3.95
N ILE A 494 11.15 16.02 -4.37
CA ILE A 494 10.52 14.81 -4.89
C ILE A 494 10.48 14.95 -6.41
N ASN A 495 11.48 14.39 -7.09
CA ASN A 495 11.44 14.37 -8.55
C ASN A 495 10.44 13.30 -9.00
N SER A 496 9.38 13.72 -9.69
CA SER A 496 8.71 12.91 -10.69
C SER A 496 9.68 12.79 -11.87
N VAL A 497 10.16 11.57 -12.16
CA VAL A 497 11.09 11.30 -13.27
C VAL A 497 10.42 11.54 -14.61
#